data_AF-A0A6J6W6S9-F1
#
_entry.id   AF-A0A6J6W6S9-F1
#
_cell.length_a   1.000
_cell.length_b   1.000
_cell.length_c   1.000
_cell.angle_alpha   90.00
_cell.angle_beta   90.00
_cell.angle_gamma   90.00
#
_symmetry.space_group_name_H-M   'P 1'
#
loop_
_entity.id
_entity.type
_entity.pdbx_description
1 polymer ?
#
loop_
_entity_poly.entity_id
_entity_poly.type
_entity_poly.pdbx_seq_one_letter_code
_entity_poly.pdbx_strand_id
1 'polypeptide(L)'
;MECLIDGRRGEVFSQSFLLGETVTARTEASVRTPQDVVVEYGTSGAPTTFVGDGAERYRDLFSLMAWVTLAPVTDSWLRAGVTLGNVTEASDVQPLYLREADAVANFTTRKA
;
A
#
# COMPACT_ATOMS: atom_id res chain seq x y z
N MET A 1 10.75 2.94 -2.58
CA MET A 1 9.52 2.56 -3.33
C MET A 1 8.33 2.85 -2.43
N GLU A 2 7.24 3.33 -3.00
CA GLU A 2 5.96 3.51 -2.32
C GLU A 2 4.93 2.54 -2.89
N CYS A 3 4.27 1.78 -2.01
CA CYS A 3 3.20 0.87 -2.38
C CYS A 3 1.85 1.52 -2.08
N LEU A 4 0.99 1.62 -3.08
CA LEU A 4 -0.32 2.24 -2.99
C LEU A 4 -1.40 1.24 -3.43
N ILE A 5 -2.19 0.76 -2.49
CA ILE A 5 -3.35 -0.09 -2.78
C ILE A 5 -4.61 0.78 -2.73
N ASP A 6 -5.46 0.66 -3.73
CA ASP A 6 -6.70 1.42 -3.83
C ASP A 6 -7.62 1.14 -2.63
N GLY A 7 -8.02 2.22 -1.96
CA GLY A 7 -8.97 2.20 -0.85
C GLY A 7 -10.34 2.73 -1.27
N ARG A 8 -11.32 2.53 -0.38
CA ARG A 8 -12.64 3.18 -0.49
C ARG A 8 -12.54 4.69 -0.23
N ARG A 9 -13.55 5.45 -0.69
CA ARG A 9 -13.76 6.88 -0.37
C ARG A 9 -12.60 7.82 -0.76
N GLY A 10 -11.89 7.49 -1.84
CA GLY A 10 -10.82 8.36 -2.33
C GLY A 10 -9.52 8.23 -1.55
N GLU A 11 -9.32 7.13 -0.83
CA GLU A 11 -8.13 6.87 -0.02
C GLU A 11 -7.24 5.80 -0.69
N VAL A 12 -6.03 5.65 -0.17
CA VAL A 12 -5.08 4.58 -0.49
C VAL A 12 -4.55 3.96 0.81
N PHE A 13 -4.36 2.65 0.81
CA PHE A 13 -3.48 2.00 1.77
C PHE A 13 -2.04 2.15 1.30
N SER A 14 -1.17 2.55 2.21
CA SER A 14 0.12 3.12 1.85
C SER A 14 1.22 2.59 2.75
N GLN A 15 2.35 2.23 2.15
CA GLN A 15 3.57 1.93 2.89
C GLN A 15 4.81 2.12 2.00
N SER A 16 5.85 2.71 2.57
CA SER A 16 7.12 2.92 1.89
C SER A 16 8.14 1.83 2.25
N PHE A 17 8.93 1.42 1.27
CA PHE A 17 9.94 0.39 1.40
C PHE A 17 11.27 0.83 0.78
N LEU A 18 12.36 0.37 1.39
CA LEU A 18 13.69 0.34 0.79
C LEU A 18 13.90 -1.04 0.17
N LEU A 19 14.27 -1.07 -1.10
CA LEU A 19 14.61 -2.29 -1.82
C LEU A 19 16.14 -2.39 -1.91
N GLY A 20 16.72 -3.43 -1.31
CA GLY A 20 18.13 -3.79 -1.41
C GLY A 20 18.27 -5.30 -1.57
N GLU A 21 19.25 -5.91 -0.90
CA GLU A 21 19.32 -7.38 -0.77
C GLU A 21 18.09 -7.96 -0.05
N THR A 22 17.48 -7.15 0.81
CA THR A 22 16.21 -7.41 1.49
C THR A 22 15.22 -6.27 1.24
N VAL A 23 13.96 -6.52 1.56
CA VAL A 23 12.91 -5.50 1.57
C VAL A 23 12.73 -5.01 2.99
N THR A 24 12.95 -3.72 3.23
CA THR A 24 12.82 -3.10 4.55
C THR A 24 11.72 -2.05 4.53
N ALA A 25 10.75 -2.16 5.45
CA ALA A 25 9.75 -1.13 5.64
C ALA A 25 10.40 0.15 6.18
N ARG A 26 10.11 1.29 5.54
CA ARG A 26 10.57 2.62 5.99
C ARG A 26 9.50 3.33 6.80
N THR A 27 8.23 3.02 6.57
CA THR A 27 7.09 3.52 7.33
C THR A 27 6.22 2.35 7.77
N GLU A 28 5.37 2.58 8.75
CA GLU A 28 4.25 1.68 9.03
C GLU A 28 3.21 1.77 7.90
N ALA A 29 2.39 0.73 7.78
CA ALA A 29 1.26 0.74 6.87
C ALA A 29 0.18 1.69 7.40
N SER A 30 -0.40 2.51 6.54
CA SER A 30 -1.37 3.53 6.93
C SER A 30 -2.42 3.75 5.84
N VAL A 31 -3.50 4.45 6.20
CA VAL A 31 -4.51 4.95 5.25
C VAL A 31 -4.25 6.43 5.02
N ARG A 32 -4.14 6.83 3.75
CA ARG A 32 -3.86 8.22 3.36
C ARG A 32 -4.80 8.67 2.24
N THR A 33 -4.97 9.97 2.07
CA THR A 33 -5.51 10.50 0.81
C THR A 33 -4.38 10.58 -0.23
N PRO A 34 -4.68 10.51 -1.54
CA PRO A 34 -3.70 10.77 -2.59
C PRO A 34 -3.03 12.15 -2.46
N GLN A 35 -3.76 13.14 -1.95
CA GLN A 35 -3.22 14.47 -1.69
C GLN A 35 -2.15 14.45 -0.59
N ASP A 36 -2.34 13.69 0.49
CA ASP A 36 -1.31 13.54 1.53
C ASP A 36 -0.02 12.94 0.96
N VAL A 37 -0.14 11.96 0.06
CA VAL A 37 1.00 11.38 -0.66
C VAL A 37 1.70 12.43 -1.52
N VAL A 38 0.95 13.27 -2.25
CA VAL A 38 1.54 14.36 -3.03
C VAL A 38 2.26 15.37 -2.14
N VAL A 39 1.70 15.73 -0.99
CA VAL A 39 2.35 16.66 -0.05
C VAL A 39 3.68 16.10 0.45
N GLU A 40 3.71 14.81 0.78
CA GLU A 40 4.91 14.13 1.27
C GLU A 40 6.02 14.03 0.21
N TYR A 41 5.67 13.65 -1.02
CA TYR A 41 6.65 13.40 -2.08
C TYR A 41 6.94 14.61 -2.97
N GLY A 42 6.02 15.58 -2.99
CA GLY A 42 6.01 16.74 -3.88
C GLY A 42 7.11 17.77 -3.62
N THR A 43 7.78 17.71 -2.47
CA THR A 43 8.92 18.59 -2.14
C THR A 43 10.25 17.86 -2.05
N SER A 44 10.26 16.52 -2.08
CA SER A 44 11.48 15.74 -1.86
C SER A 44 12.50 15.86 -3.00
N GLY A 45 12.02 15.95 -4.25
CA GLY A 45 12.86 15.84 -5.46
C GLY A 45 13.56 14.49 -5.64
N ALA A 46 13.34 13.53 -4.72
CA ALA A 46 14.06 12.27 -4.69
C ALA A 46 13.39 11.25 -5.62
N PRO A 47 14.14 10.60 -6.53
CA PRO A 47 13.60 9.58 -7.41
C PRO A 47 12.88 8.49 -6.61
N THR A 48 11.59 8.31 -6.89
CA THR A 48 10.76 7.34 -6.17
C THR A 48 9.84 6.60 -7.12
N THR A 49 9.81 5.27 -7.02
CA THR A 49 8.85 4.44 -7.75
C THR A 49 7.59 4.24 -6.92
N PHE A 50 6.42 4.51 -7.51
CA PHE A 50 5.10 4.23 -6.96
C PHE A 50 4.52 2.99 -7.67
N VAL A 51 3.97 2.04 -6.91
CA VAL A 51 3.39 0.80 -7.44
C VAL A 51 2.00 0.52 -6.84
N GLY A 52 1.29 -0.43 -7.43
CA GLY A 52 -0.04 -0.88 -6.99
C GLY A 52 -1.18 -0.22 -7.75
N ASP A 53 -2.40 -0.72 -7.52
CA ASP A 53 -3.62 -0.26 -8.20
C ASP A 53 -4.06 1.14 -7.75
N GLY A 54 -3.71 1.56 -6.54
CA GLY A 54 -3.87 2.94 -6.08
C GLY A 54 -3.00 3.92 -6.88
N ALA A 55 -1.77 3.53 -7.24
CA ALA A 55 -0.90 4.34 -8.10
C ALA A 55 -1.48 4.52 -9.52
N GLU A 56 -2.12 3.48 -10.06
CA GLU A 56 -2.82 3.56 -11.34
C GLU A 56 -4.07 4.45 -11.24
N ARG A 57 -4.92 4.23 -10.23
CA ARG A 57 -6.18 4.94 -10.07
C ARG A 57 -6.00 6.46 -9.95
N TYR A 58 -4.95 6.90 -9.27
CA TYR A 58 -4.64 8.33 -9.07
C TYR A 58 -3.44 8.80 -9.91
N ARG A 59 -3.16 8.12 -11.03
CA ARG A 59 -2.06 8.41 -11.96
C ARG A 59 -1.94 9.88 -12.32
N ASP A 60 -3.05 10.52 -12.68
CA ASP A 60 -3.05 11.91 -13.15
C ASP A 60 -2.50 12.88 -12.09
N LEU A 61 -2.78 12.60 -10.81
CA LEU A 61 -2.29 13.37 -9.69
C LEU A 61 -0.78 13.14 -9.49
N PHE A 62 -0.33 11.88 -9.52
CA PHE A 62 1.06 11.54 -9.25
C PHE A 62 2.01 11.88 -10.40
N SER A 63 1.51 11.88 -11.63
CA SER A 63 2.30 12.21 -12.83
C SER A 63 2.76 13.68 -12.86
N LEU A 64 2.22 14.53 -11.99
CA LEU A 64 2.67 15.91 -11.81
C LEU A 64 4.05 16.00 -11.15
N MET A 65 4.49 14.95 -10.44
CA MET A 65 5.80 14.89 -9.78
C MET A 65 6.83 14.23 -10.73
N ALA A 66 7.65 15.04 -11.39
CA ALA A 66 8.56 14.57 -12.45
C ALA A 66 9.63 13.55 -12.01
N TRP A 67 9.91 13.44 -10.70
CA TRP A 67 10.84 12.45 -10.12
C TRP A 67 10.13 11.17 -9.65
N VAL A 68 8.82 11.05 -9.84
CA VAL A 68 8.05 9.86 -9.51
C VAL A 68 7.87 9.01 -10.76
N THR A 69 8.29 7.74 -10.67
CA THR A 69 8.01 6.73 -11.69
C THR A 69 6.79 5.93 -11.27
N LEU A 70 5.74 5.93 -12.09
CA LEU A 70 4.58 5.07 -11.90
C LEU A 70 4.83 3.73 -12.57
N ALA A 71 4.95 2.68 -11.76
CA ALA A 71 5.06 1.29 -12.21
C ALA A 71 3.83 0.52 -11.71
N PRO A 72 2.65 0.72 -12.33
CA PRO A 72 1.45 -0.02 -11.96
C PRO A 72 1.69 -1.50 -12.25
N VAL A 73 1.59 -2.33 -11.22
CA VAL A 73 1.69 -3.78 -11.36
C VAL A 73 0.28 -4.32 -11.20
N THR A 74 -0.28 -4.85 -12.29
CA THR A 74 -1.59 -5.50 -12.33
C THR A 74 -1.52 -6.98 -11.97
N ASP A 75 -0.31 -7.55 -11.92
CA ASP A 75 -0.12 -8.93 -11.47
C ASP A 75 -0.34 -9.06 -9.97
N SER A 76 -1.05 -10.13 -9.60
CA SER A 76 -1.45 -10.39 -8.22
C SER A 76 -0.24 -10.72 -7.35
N TRP A 77 0.26 -9.72 -6.64
CA TRP A 77 1.25 -9.84 -5.56
C TRP A 77 0.85 -10.84 -4.46
N LEU A 78 -0.42 -11.26 -4.41
CA LEU A 78 -0.92 -12.30 -3.51
C LEU A 78 -0.14 -13.62 -3.63
N ARG A 79 0.43 -13.92 -4.80
CA ARG A 79 1.24 -15.14 -4.98
C ARG A 79 2.66 -15.03 -4.39
N ALA A 80 3.16 -13.81 -4.19
CA ALA A 80 4.54 -13.61 -3.72
C ALA A 80 4.76 -14.15 -2.30
N GLY A 81 3.75 -14.06 -1.42
CA GLY A 81 3.85 -14.58 -0.04
C GLY A 81 4.15 -16.07 0.02
N VAL A 82 3.51 -16.87 -0.84
CA VAL A 82 3.76 -18.32 -0.93
C VAL A 82 5.18 -18.59 -1.44
N THR A 83 5.64 -17.85 -2.46
CA THR A 83 7.00 -17.98 -3.00
C THR A 83 8.07 -17.61 -1.97
N LEU A 84 7.79 -16.66 -1.09
CA LEU A 84 8.69 -16.21 -0.02
C LEU A 84 8.67 -17.12 1.22
N GLY A 85 7.84 -18.16 1.24
CA GLY A 85 7.73 -19.08 2.38
C GLY A 85 6.95 -18.53 3.56
N ASN A 86 6.19 -17.43 3.39
CA ASN A 86 5.30 -16.87 4.40
C ASN A 86 4.01 -17.70 4.47
N VAL A 87 4.14 -18.94 4.93
CA VAL A 87 3.05 -19.90 5.10
C VAL A 87 2.79 -20.07 6.59
N THR A 88 1.53 -19.96 6.99
CA THR A 88 1.07 -20.17 8.36
C THR A 88 -0.27 -20.90 8.35
N GLU A 89 -0.67 -21.44 9.49
CA GLU A 89 -1.97 -22.09 9.63
C GLU A 89 -3.09 -21.05 9.51
N ALA A 90 -4.23 -21.46 8.96
CA ALA A 90 -5.36 -20.56 8.75
C ALA A 90 -5.87 -19.90 10.05
N SER A 91 -5.72 -20.60 11.19
CA SER A 91 -6.06 -20.09 12.52
C SER A 91 -5.17 -18.94 13.00
N ASP A 92 -3.95 -18.84 12.46
CA ASP A 92 -2.92 -17.91 12.93
C ASP A 92 -2.90 -16.63 12.08
N VAL A 93 -3.69 -16.59 11.00
CA VAL A 93 -3.83 -15.41 10.14
C VAL A 93 -4.52 -14.28 10.89
N GLN A 94 -3.78 -13.21 11.15
CA GLN A 94 -4.31 -11.99 11.73
C GLN A 94 -4.48 -10.92 10.64
N PRO A 95 -5.71 -10.43 10.41
CA PRO A 95 -5.93 -9.34 9.47
C PRO A 95 -5.34 -8.03 10.01
N LEU A 96 -4.63 -7.31 9.15
CA LEU A 96 -4.19 -5.95 9.45
C LEU A 96 -5.32 -4.97 9.12
N TYR A 97 -6.05 -4.53 10.15
CA TYR A 97 -7.10 -3.52 9.99
C TYR A 97 -6.52 -2.11 10.12
N LEU A 98 -6.31 -1.44 8.98
CA LEU A 98 -5.82 -0.07 8.95
C LEU A 98 -6.93 0.98 9.11
N ARG A 99 -8.19 0.61 8.85
CA ARG A 99 -9.35 1.44 9.15
C ARG A 99 -10.08 0.91 10.37
N GLU A 100 -10.27 1.78 11.36
CA GLU A 100 -11.02 1.46 12.56
C GLU A 100 -12.48 1.05 12.24
N ALA A 101 -13.13 1.77 11.30
CA ALA A 101 -14.48 1.42 10.86
C ALA A 101 -14.58 0.01 10.23
N ASP A 102 -13.54 -0.41 9.50
CA ASP A 102 -13.49 -1.75 8.88
C ASP A 102 -13.18 -2.84 9.91
N ALA A 103 -12.42 -2.51 10.97
CA ALA A 103 -12.20 -3.41 12.10
C ALA A 103 -13.51 -3.69 12.84
N VAL A 104 -14.26 -2.65 13.20
CA VAL A 104 -15.52 -2.77 13.94
C VAL A 104 -16.57 -3.58 13.16
N ALA A 105 -16.71 -3.34 11.85
CA ALA A 105 -17.67 -4.08 11.02
C ALA A 105 -17.35 -5.59 10.94
N ASN A 106 -16.06 -5.97 10.87
CA ASN A 106 -15.66 -7.37 10.81
C ASN A 106 -15.76 -8.08 12.17
N PHE A 107 -15.39 -7.41 13.27
CA PHE A 107 -15.53 -7.99 14.61
C PHE A 107 -16.99 -8.18 15.04
N THR A 108 -17.90 -7.30 14.61
CA THR A 108 -19.34 -7.43 14.94
C THR A 108 -20.08 -8.48 14.11
N THR A 109 -19.54 -8.86 12.94
CA THR A 109 -20.14 -9.86 12.04
C THR A 109 -19.57 -11.28 12.20
N ARG A 110 -18.37 -11.42 12.76
CA ARG A 110 -17.87 -12.71 13.30
C ARG A 110 -18.57 -13.03 14.63
N LYS A 111 -19.83 -13.46 14.59
CA LYS A 111 -20.40 -14.21 15.72
C LYS A 111 -19.66 -15.54 15.82
N ALA A 112 -19.20 -15.86 17.03
CA ALA A 112 -18.62 -17.14 17.40
C ALA A 112 -19.58 -18.31 17.12
#